data_AF-A0A9N7UXR9-F1
#
_entry.id   AF-A0A9N7UXR9-F1
#
_cell.length_a   1.000
_cell.length_b   1.000
_cell.length_c   1.000
_cell.angle_alpha   90.00
_cell.angle_beta   90.00
_cell.angle_gamma   90.00
#
_symmetry.space_group_name_H-M   'P 1'
#
loop_
_entity.id
_entity.type
_entity.pdbx_description
1 polymer ?
#
loop_
_entity_poly.entity_id
_entity_poly.type
_entity_poly.pdbx_seq_one_letter_code
_entity_poly.pdbx_strand_id
1 'polypeptide(L)'
;MNKTYKDVRLQLRFLKTEEAKLKTKLKKIIREDKKKVYSSLTSTIEENMQKCYTDAAVIKGVGSLENMRCTIKKHVHDKKDTMFQMAKDNMLELLKKLRGKILEKLKETLKESIELSLGTDDCSFPDVSLELDRVETFYSQLEANPNPN
;
A
#
# COMPACT_ATOMS: atom_id res chain seq x y z
N MET A 1 38.09 -1.62 -20.99
CA MET A 1 37.02 -0.65 -20.59
C MET A 1 37.53 0.13 -19.38
N ASN A 2 37.30 1.45 -19.34
CA ASN A 2 37.80 2.34 -18.28
C ASN A 2 37.04 2.12 -16.95
N LYS A 3 37.72 2.12 -15.79
CA LYS A 3 37.17 1.74 -14.47
C LYS A 3 35.91 2.56 -14.09
N THR A 4 35.96 3.86 -14.35
CA THR A 4 34.85 4.81 -14.15
C THR A 4 33.56 4.40 -14.87
N TYR A 5 33.67 3.78 -16.05
CA TYR A 5 32.51 3.34 -16.83
C TYR A 5 31.85 2.09 -16.22
N LYS A 6 32.62 1.23 -15.54
CA LYS A 6 32.12 0.07 -14.81
C LYS A 6 31.34 0.52 -13.57
N ASP A 7 31.83 1.53 -12.85
CA ASP A 7 31.22 2.04 -11.62
C ASP A 7 29.87 2.73 -11.90
N VAL A 8 29.80 3.58 -12.93
CA VAL A 8 28.54 4.22 -13.36
C VAL A 8 27.50 3.18 -13.80
N ARG A 9 27.93 2.09 -14.47
CA ARG A 9 27.04 0.99 -14.86
C ARG A 9 26.46 0.25 -13.65
N LEU A 10 27.26 0.05 -12.60
CA LEU A 10 26.83 -0.59 -11.37
C LEU A 10 25.84 0.28 -10.60
N GLN A 11 26.10 1.58 -10.46
CA GLN A 11 25.17 2.56 -9.88
C GLN A 11 23.82 2.56 -10.59
N LEU A 12 23.82 2.57 -11.94
CA LEU A 12 22.58 2.52 -12.72
C LEU A 12 21.81 1.19 -12.52
N ARG A 13 22.53 0.06 -12.42
CA ARG A 13 21.91 -1.25 -12.15
C ARG A 13 21.28 -1.28 -10.75
N PHE A 14 21.95 -0.71 -9.76
CA PHE A 14 21.44 -0.56 -8.40
C PHE A 14 20.15 0.26 -8.38
N LEU A 15 20.16 1.48 -8.96
CA LEU A 15 18.98 2.35 -9.00
C LEU A 15 17.78 1.69 -9.69
N LYS A 16 18.01 0.99 -10.82
CA LYS A 16 16.95 0.22 -11.50
C LYS A 16 16.36 -0.89 -10.60
N THR A 17 17.20 -1.52 -9.79
CA THR A 17 16.78 -2.58 -8.87
C THR A 17 15.93 -2.01 -7.74
N GLU A 18 16.35 -0.89 -7.14
CA GLU A 18 15.59 -0.21 -6.09
C GLU A 18 14.25 0.34 -6.63
N GLU A 19 14.23 0.90 -7.84
CA GLU A 19 13.00 1.32 -8.51
C GLU A 19 12.01 0.15 -8.70
N ALA A 20 12.50 -1.01 -9.17
CA ALA A 20 11.67 -2.20 -9.36
C ALA A 20 11.10 -2.74 -8.04
N LYS A 21 11.92 -2.79 -6.98
CA LYS A 21 11.49 -3.17 -5.63
C LYS A 21 10.41 -2.21 -5.10
N LEU A 22 10.63 -0.90 -5.26
CA LEU A 22 9.69 0.14 -4.86
C LEU A 22 8.35 0.00 -5.58
N LYS A 23 8.34 -0.21 -6.91
CA LYS A 23 7.10 -0.44 -7.69
C LYS A 23 6.30 -1.62 -7.15
N THR A 24 6.97 -2.73 -6.82
CA THR A 24 6.30 -3.92 -6.27
C THR A 24 5.69 -3.65 -4.89
N LYS A 25 6.43 -2.96 -4.01
CA LYS A 25 5.92 -2.54 -2.68
C LYS A 25 4.72 -1.60 -2.82
N LEU A 26 4.81 -0.59 -3.68
CA LEU A 26 3.73 0.37 -3.93
C LEU A 26 2.48 -0.31 -4.49
N LYS A 27 2.60 -1.26 -5.42
CA LYS A 27 1.45 -2.04 -5.92
C LYS A 27 0.69 -2.73 -4.79
N LYS A 28 1.39 -3.34 -3.82
CA LYS A 28 0.78 -3.98 -2.66
C LYS A 28 0.05 -2.96 -1.77
N ILE A 29 0.71 -1.84 -1.45
CA ILE A 29 0.13 -0.75 -0.63
C ILE A 29 -1.13 -0.19 -1.29
N ILE A 30 -1.05 0.14 -2.59
CA ILE A 30 -2.17 0.68 -3.36
C ILE A 30 -3.35 -0.28 -3.34
N ARG A 31 -3.11 -1.58 -3.51
CA ARG A 31 -4.17 -2.59 -3.50
C ARG A 31 -4.88 -2.64 -2.16
N GLU A 32 -4.14 -2.69 -1.05
CA GLU A 32 -4.74 -2.78 0.29
C GLU A 32 -5.48 -1.50 0.68
N ASP A 33 -4.88 -0.34 0.42
CA ASP A 33 -5.51 0.94 0.77
C ASP A 33 -6.72 1.24 -0.14
N LYS A 34 -6.72 0.81 -1.41
CA LYS A 34 -7.91 0.89 -2.27
C LYS A 34 -9.10 0.13 -1.70
N LYS A 35 -8.90 -1.04 -1.10
CA LYS A 35 -10.01 -1.79 -0.47
C LYS A 35 -10.68 -0.94 0.61
N LYS A 36 -9.88 -0.27 1.45
CA LYS A 36 -10.36 0.62 2.51
C LYS A 36 -11.10 1.83 1.95
N VAL A 37 -10.56 2.44 0.89
CA VAL A 37 -11.23 3.56 0.20
C VAL A 37 -12.60 3.12 -0.33
N TYR A 38 -12.69 1.99 -1.03
CA TYR A 38 -13.96 1.53 -1.59
C TYR A 38 -14.96 1.10 -0.51
N SER A 39 -14.51 0.43 0.56
CA SER A 39 -15.41 0.03 1.65
C SER A 39 -15.91 1.20 2.47
N SER A 40 -15.15 2.30 2.55
CA SER A 40 -15.49 3.47 3.38
C SER A 40 -16.84 4.09 3.05
N LEU A 41 -17.25 4.07 1.77
CA LEU A 41 -18.53 4.63 1.35
C LEU A 41 -19.69 3.91 2.05
N THR A 42 -19.69 2.58 1.99
CA THR A 42 -20.70 1.75 2.64
C THR A 42 -20.60 1.83 4.16
N SER A 43 -19.39 1.75 4.73
CA SER A 43 -19.20 1.82 6.18
C SER A 43 -19.71 3.13 6.79
N THR A 44 -19.46 4.28 6.15
CA THR A 44 -19.97 5.58 6.64
C THR A 44 -21.49 5.67 6.56
N ILE A 45 -22.12 5.05 5.55
CA ILE A 45 -23.58 4.97 5.45
C ILE A 45 -24.13 4.05 6.55
N GLU A 46 -23.53 2.88 6.76
CA GLU A 46 -23.91 1.93 7.81
C GLU A 46 -23.85 2.54 9.21
N GLU A 47 -22.75 3.24 9.52
CA GLU A 47 -22.57 3.98 10.77
C GLU A 47 -23.67 5.03 10.97
N ASN A 48 -24.04 5.76 9.92
CA ASN A 48 -25.11 6.77 9.99
C ASN A 48 -26.49 6.12 10.20
N MET A 49 -26.73 4.95 9.61
CA MET A 49 -27.97 4.19 9.73
C MET A 49 -28.10 3.45 11.06
N GLN A 50 -27.01 3.24 11.80
CA GLN A 50 -27.02 2.41 13.00
C GLN A 50 -28.03 2.89 14.05
N LYS A 51 -28.13 4.20 14.25
CA LYS A 51 -29.09 4.79 15.19
C LYS A 51 -30.54 4.43 14.84
N CYS A 52 -30.95 4.52 13.57
CA CYS A 52 -32.34 4.22 13.21
C CYS A 52 -32.67 2.74 13.37
N TYR A 53 -31.69 1.85 13.20
CA TYR A 53 -31.89 0.42 13.47
C TYR A 53 -32.05 0.16 14.97
N THR A 54 -31.25 0.81 15.82
CA THR A 54 -31.40 0.73 17.29
C THR A 54 -32.75 1.27 17.74
N ASP A 55 -33.16 2.44 17.23
CA ASP A 55 -34.43 3.08 17.56
C ASP A 55 -35.63 2.25 17.06
N ALA A 56 -35.52 1.60 15.90
CA ALA A 56 -36.56 0.69 15.41
C ALA A 56 -36.64 -0.59 16.26
N ALA A 57 -35.51 -1.16 16.67
CA ALA A 57 -35.47 -2.44 17.40
C ALA A 57 -36.16 -2.40 18.78
N VAL A 58 -36.29 -1.23 19.40
CA VAL A 58 -36.96 -1.08 20.70
C VAL A 58 -38.49 -1.02 20.59
N ILE A 59 -39.05 -0.83 19.39
CA ILE A 59 -40.49 -0.70 19.16
C ILE A 59 -41.18 -2.06 19.29
N LYS A 60 -42.21 -2.14 20.13
CA LYS A 60 -42.98 -3.36 20.42
C LYS A 60 -44.48 -3.06 20.47
N GLY A 61 -45.31 -4.10 20.41
CA GLY A 61 -46.77 -4.01 20.52
C GLY A 61 -47.50 -3.98 19.17
N VAL A 62 -48.80 -3.71 19.20
CA VAL A 62 -49.66 -3.67 18.01
C VAL A 62 -49.21 -2.53 17.08
N GLY A 63 -49.09 -2.82 15.78
CA GLY A 63 -48.60 -1.84 14.80
C GLY A 63 -47.09 -1.62 14.80
N SER A 64 -46.32 -2.41 15.56
CA SER A 64 -44.85 -2.29 15.66
C SER A 64 -44.16 -2.27 14.30
N LEU A 65 -44.55 -3.14 13.37
CA LEU A 65 -43.93 -3.22 12.04
C LEU A 65 -44.01 -1.91 11.25
N GLU A 66 -45.18 -1.26 11.24
CA GLU A 66 -45.35 0.01 10.52
C GLU A 66 -44.59 1.14 11.23
N ASN A 67 -44.60 1.15 12.56
CA ASN A 67 -43.84 2.12 13.35
C ASN A 67 -42.33 1.98 13.12
N MET A 68 -41.79 0.76 13.10
CA MET A 68 -40.39 0.49 12.75
C MET A 68 -40.05 1.00 11.35
N ARG A 69 -40.93 0.72 10.37
CA ARG A 69 -40.76 1.18 8.99
C ARG A 69 -40.78 2.70 8.88
N CYS A 70 -41.67 3.36 9.60
CA CYS A 70 -41.78 4.81 9.65
C CYS A 70 -40.51 5.44 10.23
N THR A 71 -39.98 4.90 11.34
CA THR A 71 -38.72 5.35 11.94
C THR A 71 -37.55 5.30 10.97
N ILE A 72 -37.37 4.17 10.27
CA ILE A 72 -36.27 4.03 9.29
C ILE A 72 -36.47 4.98 8.10
N LYS A 73 -37.67 5.07 7.55
CA LYS A 73 -37.98 5.98 6.42
C LYS A 73 -37.70 7.43 6.79
N LYS A 74 -38.12 7.85 7.99
CA LYS A 74 -37.91 9.22 8.47
C LYS A 74 -36.43 9.52 8.59
N HIS A 75 -35.64 8.64 9.20
CA HIS A 75 -34.19 8.82 9.30
C HIS A 75 -33.52 8.96 7.93
N VAL A 76 -33.84 8.07 6.98
CA VAL A 76 -33.31 8.15 5.62
C VAL A 76 -33.71 9.46 4.95
N HIS A 77 -34.98 9.87 5.07
CA HIS A 77 -35.44 11.14 4.50
C HIS A 77 -34.71 12.35 5.08
N ASP A 78 -34.51 12.37 6.40
CA ASP A 78 -33.89 13.49 7.12
C ASP A 78 -32.37 13.53 6.92
N LYS A 79 -31.74 12.39 6.65
CA LYS A 79 -30.27 12.26 6.59
C LYS A 79 -29.70 12.01 5.20
N LYS A 80 -30.50 11.62 4.20
CA LYS A 80 -30.00 11.21 2.86
C LYS A 80 -28.93 12.14 2.33
N ASP A 81 -29.18 13.44 2.29
CA ASP A 81 -28.30 14.40 1.62
C ASP A 81 -26.98 14.53 2.39
N THR A 82 -27.06 14.61 3.72
CA THR A 82 -25.86 14.68 4.59
C THR A 82 -25.09 13.37 4.66
N MET A 83 -25.76 12.23 4.70
CA MET A 83 -25.17 10.90 4.85
C MET A 83 -24.36 10.54 3.60
N PHE A 84 -24.94 10.71 2.40
CA PHE A 84 -24.21 10.44 1.16
C PHE A 84 -23.08 11.44 0.93
N GLN A 85 -23.26 12.70 1.31
CA GLN A 85 -22.20 13.71 1.22
C GLN A 85 -21.03 13.37 2.15
N MET A 86 -21.30 13.02 3.42
CA MET A 86 -20.28 12.57 4.38
C MET A 86 -19.53 11.33 3.88
N ALA A 87 -20.25 10.33 3.35
CA ALA A 87 -19.64 9.13 2.81
C ALA A 87 -18.72 9.43 1.62
N LYS A 88 -19.16 10.33 0.72
CA LYS A 88 -18.36 10.80 -0.41
C LYS A 88 -17.11 11.55 0.05
N ASP A 89 -17.25 12.45 1.02
CA ASP A 89 -16.14 13.27 1.53
C ASP A 89 -15.09 12.40 2.23
N ASN A 90 -15.52 11.43 3.05
CA ASN A 90 -14.62 10.46 3.68
C ASN A 90 -13.85 9.64 2.63
N MET A 91 -14.56 9.08 1.63
CA MET A 91 -13.92 8.33 0.54
C MET A 91 -12.89 9.18 -0.21
N LEU A 92 -13.21 10.45 -0.50
CA LEU A 92 -12.30 11.39 -1.16
C LEU A 92 -11.08 11.73 -0.30
N GLU A 93 -11.27 11.91 1.01
CA GLU A 93 -10.17 12.16 1.94
C GLU A 93 -9.20 10.97 2.00
N LEU A 94 -9.72 9.75 2.10
CA LEU A 94 -8.91 8.53 2.07
C LEU A 94 -8.16 8.38 0.74
N LEU A 95 -8.77 8.75 -0.38
CA LEU A 95 -8.11 8.75 -1.68
C LEU A 95 -6.96 9.78 -1.75
N LYS A 96 -7.16 10.98 -1.19
CA LYS A 96 -6.11 12.01 -1.09
C LYS A 96 -4.96 11.53 -0.19
N LYS A 97 -5.27 10.90 0.95
CA LYS A 97 -4.28 10.28 1.85
C LYS A 97 -3.47 9.20 1.14
N LEU A 98 -4.12 8.32 0.37
CA LEU A 98 -3.43 7.31 -0.43
C LEU A 98 -2.47 7.94 -1.45
N ARG A 99 -2.92 8.96 -2.19
CA ARG A 99 -2.05 9.70 -3.13
C ARG A 99 -0.84 10.30 -2.42
N GLY A 100 -1.04 10.93 -1.27
CA GLY A 100 0.04 11.51 -0.46
C GLY A 100 1.07 10.46 -0.05
N LYS A 101 0.60 9.35 0.53
CA LYS A 101 1.43 8.23 0.97
C LYS A 101 2.27 7.62 -0.16
N ILE A 102 1.71 7.49 -1.37
CA ILE A 102 2.45 6.98 -2.53
C ILE A 102 3.57 7.97 -2.92
N LEU A 103 3.25 9.26 -2.97
CA LEU A 103 4.19 10.31 -3.36
C LEU A 103 5.35 10.42 -2.36
N GLU A 104 5.04 10.42 -1.07
CA GLU A 104 6.01 10.46 0.03
C GLU A 104 6.95 9.26 -0.06
N LYS A 105 6.40 8.04 -0.12
CA LYS A 105 7.20 6.82 -0.21
C LYS A 105 8.10 6.79 -1.44
N LEU A 106 7.59 7.29 -2.57
CA LEU A 106 8.37 7.35 -3.80
C LEU A 106 9.53 8.34 -3.67
N LYS A 107 9.28 9.53 -3.12
CA LYS A 107 10.30 10.56 -2.93
C LYS A 107 11.38 10.12 -1.95
N GLU A 108 11.00 9.62 -0.78
CA GLU A 108 11.93 9.16 0.26
C GLU A 108 12.83 8.05 -0.25
N THR A 109 12.25 6.96 -0.77
CA THR A 109 13.03 5.80 -1.21
C THR A 109 13.93 6.12 -2.39
N LEU A 110 13.48 6.92 -3.37
CA LEU A 110 14.34 7.29 -4.51
C LEU A 110 15.46 8.24 -4.08
N LYS A 111 15.19 9.19 -3.17
CA LYS A 111 16.21 10.08 -2.62
C LYS A 111 17.28 9.28 -1.88
N GLU A 112 16.88 8.41 -0.96
CA GLU A 112 17.79 7.51 -0.23
C GLU A 112 18.60 6.64 -1.20
N SER A 113 17.97 6.09 -2.23
CA SER A 113 18.67 5.26 -3.24
C SER A 113 19.72 6.06 -4.02
N ILE A 114 19.43 7.31 -4.36
CA ILE A 114 20.39 8.20 -5.05
C ILE A 114 21.54 8.55 -4.11
N GLU A 115 21.24 8.93 -2.87
CA GLU A 115 22.25 9.25 -1.86
C GLU A 115 23.18 8.05 -1.59
N LEU A 116 22.63 6.84 -1.44
CA LEU A 116 23.42 5.60 -1.29
C LEU A 116 24.25 5.27 -2.53
N SER A 117 23.74 5.57 -3.72
CA SER A 117 24.48 5.37 -4.98
C SER A 117 25.65 6.34 -5.14
N LEU A 118 25.56 7.53 -4.55
CA LEU A 118 26.56 8.61 -4.67
C LEU A 118 27.51 8.67 -3.46
N GLY A 119 27.09 8.21 -2.28
CA GLY A 119 27.83 8.25 -1.01
C GLY A 119 28.99 7.27 -0.92
N THR A 120 29.60 6.91 -2.04
CA THR A 120 30.67 5.91 -2.16
C THR A 120 32.06 6.53 -2.15
N ASP A 121 32.18 7.79 -1.72
CA ASP A 121 33.40 8.60 -1.90
C ASP A 121 34.40 8.58 -0.72
N ASP A 122 34.23 7.75 0.31
CA ASP A 122 35.28 7.63 1.37
C ASP A 122 35.53 6.25 1.97
N CYS A 123 34.71 5.24 1.65
CA CYS A 123 34.99 3.86 2.05
C CYS A 123 34.99 3.01 0.79
N SER A 124 36.18 2.54 0.38
CA SER A 124 36.30 1.42 -0.55
C SER A 124 35.30 0.35 -0.14
N PHE A 125 34.28 0.09 -0.97
CA PHE A 125 33.48 -1.12 -0.78
C PHE A 125 34.46 -2.28 -0.61
N PRO A 126 34.28 -3.16 0.39
CA PRO A 126 35.14 -4.33 0.49
C PRO A 126 35.07 -5.04 -0.85
N ASP A 127 36.24 -5.30 -1.44
CA ASP A 127 36.35 -6.01 -2.71
C ASP A 127 35.89 -7.45 -2.49
N VAL A 128 34.59 -7.67 -2.67
CA VAL A 128 33.95 -8.98 -2.49
C VAL A 128 34.07 -9.88 -3.72
N SER A 129 34.98 -9.54 -4.66
CA SER A 129 35.18 -10.32 -5.89
C SER A 129 35.64 -11.75 -5.57
N LEU A 130 36.46 -11.91 -4.52
CA LEU A 130 36.94 -13.22 -4.05
C LEU A 130 35.81 -14.08 -3.48
N GLU A 131 34.91 -13.48 -2.72
CA GLU A 131 33.75 -14.13 -2.12
C GLU A 131 32.75 -14.53 -3.20
N LEU A 132 32.54 -13.67 -4.21
CA LEU A 132 31.68 -13.97 -5.36
C LEU A 132 32.22 -15.15 -6.17
N ASP A 133 33.52 -15.15 -6.51
CA ASP A 133 34.18 -16.25 -7.23
C ASP A 133 34.06 -17.58 -6.45
N ARG A 134 34.20 -17.54 -5.12
CA ARG A 134 34.00 -18.73 -4.27
C ARG A 134 32.57 -19.25 -4.34
N VAL A 135 31.57 -18.36 -4.27
CA VAL A 135 30.15 -18.75 -4.34
C VAL A 135 29.81 -19.33 -5.71
N GLU A 136 30.31 -18.74 -6.81
CA GLU A 136 30.12 -19.26 -8.17
C GLU A 136 30.80 -20.63 -8.35
N THR A 137 31.97 -20.82 -7.74
CA THR A 137 32.68 -22.10 -7.74
C THR A 137 31.85 -23.18 -7.03
N PHE A 138 31.33 -22.90 -5.83
CA PHE A 138 30.47 -23.84 -5.10
C PHE A 138 29.16 -24.13 -5.84
N TYR A 139 28.54 -23.11 -6.43
CA TYR A 139 27.33 -23.28 -7.23
C TYR A 139 27.57 -24.23 -8.41
N SER A 140 28.67 -24.04 -9.14
CA SER A 140 29.05 -24.90 -10.26
C SER A 140 29.35 -26.34 -9.83
N GLN A 141 29.97 -26.52 -8.66
CA GLN A 141 30.22 -27.84 -8.08
C GLN A 141 28.92 -28.56 -7.67
N LEU A 142 27.91 -27.82 -7.20
CA LEU A 142 26.60 -28.37 -6.88
C LEU A 142 25.79 -28.72 -8.13
N GLU A 143 25.83 -27.92 -9.19
CA GLU A 143 25.19 -28.28 -10.47
C GLU A 143 25.88 -29.48 -11.14
N ALA A 144 27.20 -29.61 -11.00
CA ALA A 144 27.97 -30.73 -11.53
C ALA A 144 27.79 -32.05 -10.75
N ASN A 145 27.21 -32.00 -9.54
CA ASN A 145 26.86 -33.17 -8.73
C ASN A 145 25.36 -33.16 -8.41
N PRO A 146 24.50 -33.76 -9.27
CA PRO A 146 23.05 -33.77 -9.04
C PRO A 146 22.61 -34.62 -7.83
N ASN A 147 23.54 -35.34 -7.18
CA ASN A 147 23.50 -35.87 -5.80
C ASN A 147 24.65 -36.88 -5.60
N PRO A 148 25.16 -37.00 -4.37
CA PRO A 148 25.29 -38.33 -3.79
C PRO A 148 24.61 -38.38 -2.41
N ASN A 149 23.53 -39.19 -2.34
CA ASN A 149 22.71 -39.59 -1.18
C ASN A 149 21.86 -38.53 -0.47
#